data_AF-A0A845K3F6-F1
#
_entry.id   AF-A0A845K3F6-F1
#
_cell.length_a   1.000
_cell.length_b   1.000
_cell.length_c   1.000
_cell.angle_alpha   90.00
_cell.angle_beta   90.00
_cell.angle_gamma   90.00
#
_symmetry.space_group_name_H-M   'P 1'
#
loop_
_entity.id
_entity.type
_entity.pdbx_description
1 polymer ?
#
loop_
_entity_poly.entity_id
_entity_poly.type
_entity_poly.pdbx_seq_one_letter_code
_entity_poly.pdbx_strand_id
1 'polypeptide(L)'
;MLKPNRPRSYTAFLFLLIILSASCKTFDPFLKSQEELDLSIKAYNLEFESKSIDRSARLVHPEHRSQYLAKSLEVTKRITFFEATTLDMKFFNNGVPTTSTSDEGFDRAIVIIRYQLAVLPSTKLKSLIFEQEWVRYQDQWFTIPDLDAFLD
;
A
#
# COMPACT_ATOMS: atom_id res chain seq x y z
N MET A 1 2.33 47.84 58.39
CA MET A 1 1.42 46.75 57.96
C MET A 1 1.48 46.65 56.44
N LEU A 2 1.84 45.47 55.93
CA LEU A 2 2.05 45.16 54.52
C LEU A 2 0.73 45.00 53.75
N LYS A 3 0.69 45.47 52.49
CA LYS A 3 0.03 44.77 51.38
C LYS A 3 0.50 45.30 50.01
N PRO A 4 1.21 44.50 49.20
CA PRO A 4 1.28 44.71 47.76
C PRO A 4 0.12 43.97 47.07
N ASN A 5 -0.67 44.69 46.27
CA ASN A 5 -1.66 44.11 45.36
C ASN A 5 -0.94 43.47 44.16
N ARG A 6 -1.10 42.16 43.97
CA ARG A 6 -0.68 41.45 42.76
C ARG A 6 -1.69 41.68 41.63
N PRO A 7 -1.30 42.15 40.44
CA PRO A 7 -2.07 41.88 39.23
C PRO A 7 -1.78 40.44 38.77
N ARG A 8 -2.69 39.57 39.18
CA ARG A 8 -3.35 38.49 38.42
C ARG A 8 -2.68 38.02 37.12
N SER A 9 -2.31 36.74 37.16
CA SER A 9 -1.82 35.85 36.10
C SER A 9 -2.72 35.77 34.86
N TYR A 10 -2.69 36.77 33.97
CA TYR A 10 -3.39 36.72 32.68
C TYR A 10 -2.48 36.39 31.48
N THR A 11 -1.16 36.36 31.66
CA THR A 11 -0.20 36.09 30.59
C THR A 11 -0.05 34.60 30.24
N ALA A 12 -0.45 33.69 31.13
CA ALA A 12 -0.37 32.24 30.87
C ALA A 12 -1.51 31.72 29.99
N PHE A 13 -2.66 32.41 29.93
CA PHE A 13 -3.83 31.93 29.19
C PHE A 13 -3.74 32.25 27.69
N LEU A 14 -2.98 33.27 27.31
CA LEU A 14 -2.84 33.67 25.90
C LEU A 14 -1.93 32.71 25.11
N PHE A 15 -0.95 32.08 25.76
CA PHE A 15 -0.06 31.10 25.11
C PHE A 15 -0.72 29.73 24.90
N LEU A 16 -1.76 29.38 25.67
CA LEU A 16 -2.47 28.09 25.53
C LEU A 16 -3.41 28.06 24.31
N LEU A 17 -3.89 29.22 23.84
CA LEU A 17 -4.77 29.34 22.67
C LEU A 17 -4.02 29.22 21.34
N ILE A 18 -2.73 29.55 21.29
CA ILE A 18 -1.92 29.52 20.07
C ILE A 18 -1.55 28.07 19.68
N ILE A 19 -1.54 27.13 20.64
CA ILE A 19 -1.23 25.71 20.38
C ILE A 19 -2.45 24.96 19.77
N LEU A 20 -3.67 25.46 19.97
CA LEU A 20 -4.87 24.92 19.29
C LEU A 20 -5.01 25.37 17.83
N SER A 21 -4.28 26.42 17.43
CA SER A 21 -4.18 26.86 16.04
C SER A 21 -3.01 26.21 15.27
N ALA A 22 -2.37 25.18 15.83
CA ALA A 22 -1.42 24.35 15.10
C ALA A 22 -2.15 23.53 14.03
N SER A 23 -2.42 24.18 12.91
CA SER A 23 -2.57 23.61 11.58
C SER A 23 -3.34 22.30 11.52
N CYS A 24 -4.67 22.41 11.47
CA CYS A 24 -5.47 21.40 10.79
C CYS A 24 -5.09 21.49 9.30
N LYS A 25 -3.94 20.93 8.92
CA LYS A 25 -3.71 20.55 7.52
C LYS A 25 -4.86 19.60 7.21
N THR A 26 -5.85 20.07 6.46
CA THR A 26 -6.89 19.23 5.89
C THR A 26 -6.14 18.22 5.04
N PHE A 27 -5.87 17.05 5.61
CA PHE A 27 -5.16 15.98 4.94
C PHE A 27 -6.07 15.52 3.82
N ASP A 28 -5.60 15.65 2.58
CA ASP A 28 -6.34 15.22 1.41
C ASP A 28 -6.60 13.70 1.52
N PRO A 29 -7.86 13.26 1.63
CA PRO A 29 -8.21 11.84 1.70
C PRO A 29 -7.68 11.03 0.52
N PHE A 30 -7.47 11.65 -0.64
CA PHE A 30 -6.98 11.00 -1.85
C PHE A 30 -5.47 10.71 -1.75
N LEU A 31 -4.69 11.66 -1.21
CA LEU A 31 -3.28 11.43 -0.89
C LEU A 31 -3.11 10.29 0.12
N LYS A 32 -4.01 10.21 1.12
CA LYS A 32 -4.03 9.11 2.09
C LYS A 32 -4.34 7.77 1.43
N SER A 33 -5.31 7.73 0.53
CA SER A 33 -5.67 6.51 -0.21
C SER A 33 -4.50 5.97 -1.04
N GLN A 34 -3.73 6.85 -1.68
CA GLN A 34 -2.52 6.47 -2.42
C GLN A 34 -1.42 5.96 -1.49
N GLU A 35 -1.17 6.63 -0.36
CA GLU A 35 -0.19 6.18 0.62
C GLU A 35 -0.53 4.80 1.21
N GLU A 36 -1.82 4.55 1.50
CA GLU A 36 -2.31 3.25 1.96
C GLU A 36 -2.13 2.15 0.92
N LEU A 37 -2.37 2.46 -0.36
CA LEU A 37 -2.10 1.54 -1.47
C LEU A 37 -0.60 1.23 -1.57
N ASP A 38 0.26 2.24 -1.56
CA ASP A 38 1.72 2.08 -1.61
C ASP A 38 2.24 1.18 -0.48
N LEU A 39 1.73 1.37 0.74
CA LEU A 39 2.07 0.52 1.89
C LEU A 39 1.61 -0.92 1.70
N SER A 40 0.40 -1.10 1.17
CA SER A 40 -0.16 -2.43 0.90
C SER A 40 0.65 -3.18 -0.16
N ILE A 41 1.04 -2.49 -1.25
CA ILE A 41 1.91 -3.04 -2.30
C ILE A 41 3.25 -3.47 -1.72
N LYS A 42 3.90 -2.61 -0.92
CA LYS A 42 5.19 -2.94 -0.30
C LYS A 42 5.08 -4.13 0.65
N ALA A 43 4.04 -4.16 1.50
CA ALA A 43 3.82 -5.24 2.45
C ALA A 43 3.56 -6.58 1.74
N TYR A 44 2.66 -6.60 0.75
CA TYR A 44 2.36 -7.81 -0.01
C TYR A 44 3.61 -8.35 -0.70
N ASN A 45 4.35 -7.50 -1.42
CA ASN A 45 5.51 -7.95 -2.19
C ASN A 45 6.64 -8.44 -1.29
N LEU A 46 6.93 -7.75 -0.19
CA LEU A 46 7.89 -8.21 0.80
C LEU A 46 7.54 -9.60 1.36
N GLU A 47 6.27 -9.81 1.72
CA GLU A 47 5.81 -11.08 2.27
C GLU A 47 5.79 -12.19 1.21
N PHE A 48 5.39 -11.88 -0.01
CA PHE A 48 5.36 -12.83 -1.12
C PHE A 48 6.77 -13.26 -1.54
N GLU A 49 7.68 -12.31 -1.73
CA GLU A 49 9.08 -12.57 -2.10
C GLU A 49 9.83 -13.38 -1.04
N SER A 50 9.56 -13.09 0.24
CA SER A 50 10.09 -13.85 1.37
C SER A 50 9.40 -15.21 1.58
N LYS A 51 8.46 -15.58 0.72
CA LYS A 51 7.70 -16.83 0.77
C LYS A 51 6.84 -16.98 2.03
N SER A 52 6.48 -15.87 2.66
CA SER A 52 5.60 -15.80 3.83
C SER A 52 4.12 -15.83 3.40
N ILE A 53 3.70 -16.90 2.71
CA ILE A 53 2.42 -16.98 1.99
C ILE A 53 1.19 -16.72 2.87
N ASP A 54 1.17 -17.21 4.10
CA ASP A 54 0.06 -16.95 5.03
C ASP A 54 -0.10 -15.47 5.40
N ARG A 55 0.99 -14.70 5.33
CA ARG A 55 0.97 -13.26 5.60
C ARG A 55 0.53 -12.49 4.37
N SER A 56 1.15 -12.75 3.21
CA SER A 56 0.77 -12.07 1.96
C SER A 56 -0.68 -12.35 1.56
N ALA A 57 -1.21 -13.54 1.88
CA ALA A 57 -2.62 -13.91 1.67
C ALA A 57 -3.62 -12.98 2.39
N ARG A 58 -3.20 -12.25 3.43
CA ARG A 58 -4.05 -11.27 4.14
C ARG A 58 -4.40 -10.08 3.27
N LEU A 59 -3.53 -9.74 2.32
CA LEU A 59 -3.70 -8.66 1.36
C LEU A 59 -4.30 -9.14 0.03
N VAL A 60 -4.59 -10.44 -0.10
CA VAL A 60 -5.30 -10.98 -1.26
C VAL A 60 -6.80 -10.85 -1.04
N HIS A 61 -7.50 -10.42 -2.10
CA HIS A 61 -8.95 -10.26 -2.09
C HIS A 61 -9.62 -11.56 -1.60
N PRO A 62 -10.59 -11.49 -0.66
CA PRO A 62 -11.13 -12.68 0.00
C PRO A 62 -11.61 -13.78 -0.95
N GLU A 63 -12.24 -13.40 -2.07
CA GLU A 63 -12.75 -14.34 -3.09
C GLU A 63 -11.64 -15.10 -3.84
N HIS A 64 -10.44 -14.53 -3.92
CA HIS A 64 -9.30 -15.11 -4.64
C HIS A 64 -8.31 -15.83 -3.71
N ARG A 65 -8.47 -15.68 -2.39
CA ARG A 65 -7.49 -16.18 -1.40
C ARG A 65 -7.28 -17.69 -1.48
N SER A 66 -8.33 -18.49 -1.64
CA SER A 66 -8.21 -19.95 -1.74
C SER A 66 -7.41 -20.38 -2.98
N GLN A 67 -7.66 -19.75 -4.13
CA GLN A 67 -6.91 -20.01 -5.36
C GLN A 67 -5.45 -19.58 -5.23
N TYR A 68 -5.21 -18.39 -4.65
CA TYR A 68 -3.88 -17.90 -4.35
C TYR A 68 -3.07 -18.89 -3.49
N LEU A 69 -3.64 -19.37 -2.38
CA LEU A 69 -2.98 -20.31 -1.49
C LEU A 69 -2.65 -21.64 -2.20
N ALA A 70 -3.56 -22.15 -3.02
CA ALA A 70 -3.35 -23.39 -3.77
C ALA A 70 -2.18 -23.27 -4.77
N LYS A 71 -2.09 -22.14 -5.48
CA LYS A 71 -1.05 -21.90 -6.51
C LYS A 71 0.30 -21.46 -5.95
N SER A 72 0.29 -20.75 -4.81
CA SER A 72 1.50 -20.20 -4.19
C SER A 72 2.55 -21.26 -3.85
N LEU A 73 2.14 -22.50 -3.58
CA LEU A 73 3.06 -23.60 -3.29
C LEU A 73 3.97 -23.93 -4.48
N GLU A 74 3.45 -23.87 -5.71
CA GLU A 74 4.24 -24.15 -6.91
C GLU A 74 5.23 -23.03 -7.20
N VAL A 75 4.76 -21.78 -7.15
CA VAL A 75 5.57 -20.57 -7.30
C VAL A 75 6.72 -20.58 -6.29
N THR A 76 6.44 -20.76 -5.01
CA THR A 76 7.47 -20.73 -3.95
C THR A 76 8.50 -21.85 -4.07
N LYS A 77 8.14 -23.00 -4.66
CA LYS A 77 9.07 -24.09 -4.92
C LYS A 77 10.00 -23.82 -6.10
N ARG A 78 9.47 -23.22 -7.17
CA ARG A 78 10.22 -23.05 -8.44
C ARG A 78 10.97 -21.73 -8.52
N ILE A 79 10.50 -20.70 -7.82
CA ILE A 79 10.94 -19.33 -8.05
C ILE A 79 11.68 -18.80 -6.82
N THR A 80 12.79 -18.12 -7.09
CA THR A 80 13.49 -17.29 -6.13
C THR A 80 13.39 -15.85 -6.58
N PHE A 81 12.75 -15.02 -5.75
CA PHE A 81 12.67 -13.58 -5.97
C PHE A 81 13.89 -12.90 -5.36
N PHE A 82 14.39 -11.87 -6.04
CA PHE A 82 15.52 -11.05 -5.58
C PHE A 82 15.08 -9.63 -5.27
N GLU A 83 14.20 -9.07 -6.10
CA GLU A 83 13.72 -7.70 -5.98
C GLU A 83 12.39 -7.54 -6.72
N ALA A 84 11.47 -6.74 -6.15
CA ALA A 84 10.41 -6.09 -6.92
C ALA A 84 10.61 -4.57 -6.93
N THR A 85 10.49 -3.99 -8.12
CA THR A 85 10.45 -2.54 -8.31
C THR A 85 9.10 -2.15 -8.91
N THR A 86 8.35 -1.27 -8.24
CA THR A 86 7.22 -0.60 -8.88
C THR A 86 7.73 0.33 -9.98
N LEU A 87 7.23 0.16 -11.20
CA LEU A 87 7.59 0.97 -12.37
C LEU A 87 6.59 2.08 -12.63
N ASP A 88 5.30 1.78 -12.50
CA ASP A 88 4.20 2.70 -12.81
C ASP A 88 2.91 2.27 -12.10
N MET A 89 1.95 3.19 -11.99
CA MET A 89 0.62 2.94 -11.45
C MET A 89 -0.44 3.64 -12.29
N LYS A 90 -1.49 2.91 -12.66
CA LYS A 90 -2.68 3.43 -13.32
C LYS A 90 -3.87 3.32 -12.38
N PHE A 91 -4.60 4.42 -12.20
CA PHE A 91 -5.74 4.48 -11.29
C PHE A 91 -7.05 4.45 -12.07
N PHE A 92 -8.07 3.85 -11.46
CA PHE A 92 -9.41 3.76 -12.01
C PHE A 92 -10.44 4.07 -10.92
N ASN A 93 -11.56 4.66 -11.34
CA ASN A 93 -12.74 4.85 -10.50
C ASN A 93 -13.94 4.28 -11.27
N ASN A 94 -14.62 3.26 -10.75
CA ASN A 94 -15.73 2.59 -11.42
C ASN A 94 -15.40 2.15 -12.86
N GLY A 95 -14.16 1.68 -13.07
CA GLY A 95 -13.67 1.23 -14.38
C GLY A 95 -13.20 2.34 -15.34
N VAL A 96 -13.35 3.61 -14.99
CA VAL A 96 -12.88 4.75 -15.80
C VAL A 96 -11.48 5.18 -15.34
N PRO A 97 -10.50 5.38 -16.24
CA PRO A 97 -9.18 5.88 -15.87
C PRO A 97 -9.24 7.24 -15.15
N THR A 98 -8.46 7.39 -14.08
CA THR A 98 -8.41 8.61 -13.25
C THR A 98 -6.96 8.88 -12.79
N THR A 99 -6.76 9.95 -12.01
CA THR A 99 -5.48 10.28 -11.38
C THR A 99 -5.57 10.09 -9.86
N SER A 100 -4.43 9.96 -9.20
CA SER A 100 -4.40 9.84 -7.73
C SER A 100 -4.80 11.11 -6.99
N THR A 101 -4.84 12.24 -7.69
CA THR A 101 -5.26 13.56 -7.18
C THR A 101 -6.68 13.92 -7.61
N SER A 102 -7.45 12.96 -8.12
CA SER A 102 -8.83 13.20 -8.54
C SER A 102 -9.73 13.44 -7.33
N ASP A 103 -10.60 14.45 -7.41
CA ASP A 103 -11.58 14.78 -6.39
C ASP A 103 -12.63 13.67 -6.18
N GLU A 104 -12.78 12.76 -7.15
CA GLU A 104 -13.68 11.62 -7.04
C GLU A 104 -12.98 10.39 -6.42
N GLY A 105 -11.66 10.45 -6.23
CA GLY A 105 -10.83 9.33 -5.78
C GLY A 105 -10.67 8.22 -6.81
N PHE A 106 -10.27 7.04 -6.32
CA PHE A 106 -10.07 5.83 -7.11
C PHE A 106 -10.35 4.58 -6.26
N ASP A 107 -10.89 3.55 -6.88
CA ASP A 107 -11.29 2.28 -6.26
C ASP A 107 -10.47 1.09 -6.77
N ARG A 108 -9.66 1.30 -7.79
CA ARG A 108 -8.83 0.28 -8.43
C ARG A 108 -7.52 0.88 -8.93
N ALA A 109 -6.47 0.08 -8.87
CA ALA A 109 -5.18 0.40 -9.46
C ALA A 109 -4.58 -0.81 -10.18
N ILE A 110 -3.93 -0.54 -11.31
CA ILE A 110 -3.04 -1.49 -11.98
C ILE A 110 -1.61 -1.02 -11.75
N VAL A 111 -0.86 -1.82 -11.01
CA VAL A 111 0.52 -1.53 -10.62
C VAL A 111 1.45 -2.32 -11.52
N ILE A 112 2.30 -1.64 -12.27
CA ILE A 112 3.29 -2.31 -13.12
C ILE A 112 4.53 -2.55 -12.26
N ILE A 113 4.85 -3.82 -12.03
CA ILE A 113 5.97 -4.25 -11.18
C ILE A 113 6.98 -5.00 -12.03
N ARG A 114 8.26 -4.72 -11.80
CA ARG A 114 9.36 -5.52 -12.32
C ARG A 114 9.91 -6.41 -11.23
N TYR A 115 9.78 -7.72 -11.40
CA TYR A 115 10.46 -8.71 -10.56
C TYR A 115 11.79 -9.11 -11.18
N GLN A 116 12.83 -9.12 -10.36
CA GLN A 116 14.07 -9.84 -10.63
C GLN A 116 13.96 -11.21 -9.97
N LEU A 117 14.01 -12.28 -10.76
CA LEU A 117 13.77 -13.65 -10.28
C LEU A 117 14.65 -14.68 -10.97
N ALA A 118 14.78 -15.85 -10.37
CA ALA A 118 15.34 -17.05 -11.01
C ALA A 118 14.33 -18.20 -10.89
N VAL A 119 14.28 -19.04 -11.94
CA VAL A 119 13.37 -20.18 -12.02
C VAL A 119 14.18 -21.47 -12.08
N LEU A 120 13.95 -22.36 -11.11
CA LEU A 120 14.63 -23.65 -11.04
C LEU A 120 14.41 -24.51 -12.30
N PRO A 121 15.41 -25.31 -12.70
CA PRO A 121 16.72 -25.50 -12.06
C PRO A 121 17.76 -24.42 -12.40
N SER A 122 17.40 -23.42 -13.22
CA SER A 122 18.33 -22.36 -13.63
C SER A 122 18.55 -21.35 -12.52
N THR A 123 19.81 -20.95 -12.32
CA THR A 123 20.18 -19.85 -11.42
C THR A 123 20.33 -18.50 -12.14
N LYS A 124 20.09 -18.46 -13.46
CA LYS A 124 20.14 -17.21 -14.23
C LYS A 124 19.03 -16.26 -13.78
N LEU A 125 19.43 -15.04 -13.49
CA LEU A 125 18.52 -13.94 -13.20
C LEU A 125 17.72 -13.58 -14.46
N LYS A 126 16.41 -13.40 -14.30
CA LYS A 126 15.47 -12.94 -15.30
C LYS A 126 14.71 -11.73 -14.75
N SER A 127 14.34 -10.84 -15.66
CA SER A 127 13.44 -9.72 -15.37
C SER A 127 12.05 -10.06 -15.89
N LEU A 128 11.05 -10.06 -15.02
CA LEU A 128 9.64 -10.21 -15.38
C LEU A 128 8.92 -8.89 -15.10
N ILE A 129 8.22 -8.34 -16.10
CA ILE A 129 7.31 -7.21 -15.90
C ILE A 129 5.90 -7.79 -15.76
N PHE A 130 5.23 -7.42 -14.68
CA PHE A 130 3.98 -8.00 -14.25
C PHE A 130 2.99 -6.89 -13.89
N GLU A 131 1.74 -7.03 -14.33
CA GLU A 131 0.65 -6.14 -13.92
C GLU A 131 -0.04 -6.73 -12.70
N GLN A 132 0.03 -6.00 -11.58
CA GLN A 132 -0.63 -6.39 -10.34
C GLN A 132 -1.89 -5.54 -10.15
N GLU A 133 -3.04 -6.21 -10.13
CA GLU A 133 -4.32 -5.56 -9.88
C GLU A 133 -4.56 -5.38 -8.38
N TRP A 134 -5.01 -4.19 -8.01
CA TRP A 134 -5.42 -3.79 -6.67
C TRP A 134 -6.81 -3.18 -6.71
N VAL A 135 -7.66 -3.59 -5.77
CA VAL A 135 -9.04 -3.12 -5.62
C VAL A 135 -9.31 -2.70 -4.19
N ARG A 136 -10.15 -1.68 -4.02
CA ARG A 136 -10.63 -1.23 -2.72
C ARG A 136 -11.85 -2.06 -2.34
N TYR A 137 -11.77 -2.79 -1.23
CA TYR A 137 -12.85 -3.59 -0.68
C TYR A 137 -12.94 -3.32 0.81
N GLN A 138 -14.13 -2.98 1.32
CA GLN A 138 -14.34 -2.63 2.75
C GLN A 138 -13.31 -1.61 3.27
N ASP A 139 -13.08 -0.53 2.50
CA ASP A 139 -12.12 0.55 2.79
C ASP A 139 -10.65 0.13 2.93
N GLN A 140 -10.28 -1.05 2.43
CA GLN A 140 -8.91 -1.55 2.41
C GLN A 140 -8.49 -1.97 1.00
N TRP A 141 -7.19 -1.91 0.74
CA TRP A 141 -6.61 -2.32 -0.54
C TRP A 141 -6.28 -3.81 -0.52
N PHE A 142 -6.77 -4.52 -1.54
CA PHE A 142 -6.49 -5.92 -1.75
C PHE A 142 -5.99 -6.17 -3.17
N THR A 143 -5.05 -7.08 -3.33
CA THR A 143 -4.60 -7.52 -4.64
C THR A 143 -5.42 -8.70 -5.16
N ILE A 144 -5.57 -8.77 -6.47
CA ILE A 144 -6.06 -9.92 -7.22
C ILE A 144 -4.85 -10.46 -8.01
N PRO A 145 -4.04 -11.36 -7.42
CA PRO A 145 -2.78 -11.77 -8.04
C PRO A 145 -3.02 -12.85 -9.10
N ASP A 146 -2.42 -12.66 -10.27
CA ASP A 146 -2.27 -13.72 -11.27
C ASP A 146 -0.93 -14.45 -11.09
N LEU A 147 -0.98 -15.62 -10.46
CA LEU A 147 0.22 -16.41 -10.20
C LEU A 147 0.66 -17.25 -11.40
N ASP A 148 -0.17 -17.44 -12.41
CA ASP A 148 0.17 -18.28 -13.56
C ASP A 148 1.26 -17.60 -14.41
N ALA A 149 1.23 -16.27 -14.49
CA ALA A 149 2.22 -15.46 -15.18
C ALA A 149 3.67 -15.62 -14.66
N PHE A 150 3.86 -16.17 -13.46
CA PHE A 150 5.19 -16.48 -12.92
C PHE A 150 5.71 -17.86 -13.34
N LEU A 151 4.82 -18.75 -13.79
CA LEU A 151 5.11 -20.15 -14.10
C LEU A 151 5.29 -20.43 -15.59
N ASP A 152 4.95 -19.47 -16.45
CA ASP A 152 5.21 -19.47 -17.91
C ASP A 152 6.70 -19.24 -18.25
#